data_AF-A0A8C0GJD0-F1
#
_entry.id   AF-A0A8C0GJD0-F1
#
_cell.length_a   1.000
_cell.length_b   1.000
_cell.length_c   1.000
_cell.angle_alpha   90.00
_cell.angle_beta   90.00
_cell.angle_gamma   90.00
#
_symmetry.space_group_name_H-M   'P 1'
#
loop_
_entity.id
_entity.type
_entity.pdbx_description
1 polymer ?
#
loop_
_entity_poly.entity_id
_entity_poly.type
_entity_poly.pdbx_seq_one_letter_code
_entity_poly.pdbx_strand_id
1 'polypeptide(L)'
;TIHCGDLILSINGMSLAGSVHGDVLNALDVISVELWKTSAGLGFSLDGGKASITGDRPLLVKRIFKGGAAEQAGKIEAGDEIVAISGKSLIGLMHYDAWNIIKSVPEGPVQLLIRKISNEASGSSAYGVTAELDSLCH
;
A
#
# COMPACT_ATOMS: atom_id res chain seq x y z
N THR A 1 2.60 -15.82 30.03
CA THR A 1 2.05 -16.97 29.30
C THR A 1 1.41 -16.46 28.03
N ILE A 2 2.10 -16.61 26.90
CA ILE A 2 1.60 -16.31 25.56
C ILE A 2 0.76 -17.52 25.16
N HIS A 3 -0.49 -17.32 24.78
CA HIS A 3 -1.42 -18.41 24.50
C HIS A 3 -1.06 -19.08 23.17
N CYS A 4 -1.17 -20.41 23.15
CA CYS A 4 -1.00 -21.23 21.95
C CYS A 4 -2.06 -20.83 20.91
N GLY A 5 -1.67 -19.98 19.96
CA GLY A 5 -2.57 -19.42 18.95
C GLY A 5 -2.10 -18.10 18.32
N ASP A 6 -1.14 -17.40 18.93
CA ASP A 6 -0.58 -16.19 18.33
C ASP A 6 0.35 -16.53 17.16
N LEU A 7 -0.04 -16.11 15.95
CA LEU A 7 0.83 -16.10 14.78
C LEU A 7 1.87 -15.00 15.00
N ILE A 8 3.02 -15.36 15.57
CA ILE A 8 4.17 -14.45 15.65
C ILE A 8 4.74 -14.32 14.24
N LEU A 9 4.27 -13.34 13.49
CA LEU A 9 4.89 -12.96 12.24
C LEU A 9 6.18 -12.20 12.59
N SER A 10 7.32 -12.90 12.64
CA SER A 10 8.59 -12.23 12.89
C SER A 10 9.13 -11.68 11.57
N ILE A 11 9.23 -10.36 11.49
CA ILE A 11 9.95 -9.67 10.42
C ILE A 11 11.26 -9.16 11.01
N ASN A 12 12.42 -9.56 10.49
CA ASN A 12 13.73 -9.06 10.91
C ASN A 12 14.04 -9.12 12.42
N GLY A 13 13.54 -10.14 13.13
CA GLY A 13 13.84 -10.33 14.56
C GLY A 13 13.05 -9.44 15.53
N MET A 14 12.14 -8.59 15.04
CA MET A 14 11.14 -7.95 15.91
C MET A 14 9.99 -8.94 16.17
N SER A 15 9.79 -9.26 17.45
CA SER A 15 8.65 -10.04 17.91
C SER A 15 7.44 -9.12 17.93
N LEU A 16 6.52 -9.30 16.98
CA LEU A 16 5.29 -8.50 16.86
C LEU A 16 4.23 -8.89 17.91
N ALA A 17 4.64 -8.96 19.17
CA ALA A 17 3.74 -9.18 20.28
C ALA A 17 2.99 -7.88 20.59
N GLY A 18 1.83 -7.67 19.95
CA GLY A 18 0.77 -6.85 20.53
C GLY A 18 0.37 -5.51 19.90
N SER A 19 0.90 -5.08 18.75
CA SER A 19 0.48 -3.82 18.10
C SER A 19 0.24 -3.97 16.59
N VAL A 20 -0.92 -4.53 16.23
CA VAL A 20 -1.17 -5.00 14.85
C VAL A 20 -1.71 -3.96 13.87
N HIS A 21 -1.48 -2.65 14.04
CA HIS A 21 -1.97 -1.68 13.04
C HIS A 21 -1.01 -0.56 12.61
N GLY A 22 -0.12 -0.04 13.47
CA GLY A 22 0.71 1.13 13.13
C GLY A 22 2.14 0.79 12.71
N ASP A 23 2.77 -0.08 13.47
CA ASP A 23 4.21 -0.34 13.43
C ASP A 23 4.61 -1.31 12.30
N VAL A 24 3.73 -2.26 11.94
CA VAL A 24 3.95 -3.18 10.82
C VAL A 24 3.91 -2.47 9.47
N LEU A 25 2.98 -1.52 9.30
CA LEU A 25 2.87 -0.73 8.08
C LEU A 25 4.10 0.18 7.91
N ASN A 26 4.57 0.79 9.01
CA ASN A 26 5.80 1.58 9.01
C ASN A 26 7.04 0.74 8.65
N ALA A 27 7.15 -0.49 9.18
CA ALA A 27 8.23 -1.41 8.81
C ALA A 27 8.22 -1.83 7.32
N LEU A 28 7.09 -1.67 6.63
CA LEU A 28 6.92 -1.96 5.20
C LEU A 28 6.92 -0.68 4.33
N ASP A 29 7.20 0.48 4.92
CA ASP A 29 7.07 1.81 4.28
C ASP A 29 5.69 2.05 3.66
N VAL A 30 4.66 1.44 4.28
CA VAL A 30 3.25 1.58 3.90
C VAL A 30 2.58 2.53 4.89
N ILE A 31 1.81 3.47 4.37
CA ILE A 31 0.99 4.39 5.14
C ILE A 31 -0.49 4.21 4.81
N SER A 32 -1.34 4.37 5.83
CA SER A 32 -2.80 4.45 5.65
C SER A 32 -3.22 5.90 5.53
N VAL A 33 -3.88 6.23 4.42
CA VAL A 33 -4.37 7.57 4.11
C VAL A 33 -5.87 7.50 3.89
N GLU A 34 -6.63 8.29 4.63
CA GLU A 34 -8.06 8.46 4.37
C GLU A 34 -8.25 9.64 3.41
N LEU A 35 -8.94 9.40 2.30
CA LEU A 35 -9.33 10.40 1.32
C LEU A 35 -10.84 10.51 1.23
N TRP A 36 -11.33 11.70 0.92
CA TRP A 36 -12.74 11.90 0.64
C TRP A 36 -13.01 11.76 -0.86
N LYS A 37 -13.58 10.63 -1.29
CA LYS A 37 -13.98 10.44 -2.69
C LYS A 37 -15.16 11.33 -3.03
N THR A 38 -15.00 12.10 -4.10
CA THR A 38 -16.06 12.93 -4.68
C THR A 38 -16.54 12.34 -6.01
N SER A 39 -17.56 12.94 -6.63
CA SER A 39 -18.03 12.61 -7.98
C SER A 39 -16.93 12.74 -9.04
N ALA A 40 -15.94 13.63 -8.81
CA ALA A 40 -14.75 13.76 -9.65
C ALA A 40 -13.70 12.66 -9.42
N GLY A 41 -13.85 11.86 -8.36
CA GLY A 41 -12.94 10.78 -7.98
C GLY A 41 -12.07 11.11 -6.76
N LEU A 42 -10.92 10.45 -6.67
CA LEU A 42 -9.96 10.60 -5.56
C LEU A 42 -8.89 11.67 -5.80
N GLY A 43 -8.86 12.30 -6.97
CA GLY A 43 -7.92 13.38 -7.27
C GLY A 43 -6.49 12.94 -7.62
N PHE A 44 -6.30 11.71 -8.12
CA PHE A 44 -5.03 11.25 -8.68
C PHE A 44 -5.22 10.37 -9.93
N SER A 45 -4.17 10.22 -10.72
CA SER A 45 -4.07 9.28 -11.85
C SER A 45 -3.15 8.12 -11.49
N LEU A 46 -3.45 6.93 -12.00
CA LEU A 46 -2.62 5.75 -11.85
C LEU A 46 -1.83 5.43 -13.13
N ASP A 47 -0.67 4.82 -12.95
CA ASP A 47 0.16 4.20 -13.99
C ASP A 47 0.58 2.79 -13.55
N GLY A 48 1.06 1.96 -14.46
CA GLY A 48 1.43 0.58 -14.17
C GLY A 48 0.24 -0.39 -14.11
N GLY A 49 0.46 -1.56 -13.50
CA GLY A 49 -0.45 -2.70 -13.48
C GLY A 49 0.19 -3.98 -14.02
N LYS A 50 -0.39 -5.12 -13.63
CA LYS A 50 -0.05 -6.45 -14.13
C LYS A 50 -0.33 -6.54 -15.63
N ALA A 51 0.52 -7.25 -16.36
CA ALA A 51 0.44 -7.40 -17.82
C ALA A 51 0.55 -6.08 -18.62
N SER A 52 1.25 -5.07 -18.08
CA SER A 52 1.63 -3.91 -18.89
C SER A 52 2.57 -4.37 -20.02
N ILE A 53 2.62 -3.64 -21.14
CA ILE A 53 3.47 -3.94 -22.33
C ILE A 53 4.96 -4.14 -21.98
N THR A 54 5.37 -3.70 -20.79
CA THR A 54 6.74 -3.68 -20.26
C THR A 54 6.91 -4.56 -19.03
N GLY A 55 5.96 -5.47 -18.78
CA GLY A 55 5.96 -6.42 -17.65
C GLY A 55 5.03 -6.02 -16.50
N ASP A 56 5.07 -6.82 -15.45
CA ASP A 56 4.31 -6.57 -14.23
C ASP A 56 4.91 -5.39 -13.47
N ARG A 57 4.18 -4.28 -13.45
CA ARG A 57 4.59 -3.06 -12.75
C ARG A 57 3.63 -2.72 -11.63
N PRO A 58 4.12 -2.18 -10.50
CA PRO A 58 3.27 -1.69 -9.43
C PRO A 58 2.33 -0.59 -9.92
N LEU A 59 1.20 -0.41 -9.23
CA LEU A 59 0.23 0.63 -9.53
C LEU A 59 0.67 1.93 -8.85
N LEU A 60 1.33 2.79 -9.62
CA LEU A 60 1.93 4.02 -9.13
C LEU A 60 1.03 5.23 -9.38
N VAL A 61 1.10 6.21 -8.49
CA VAL A 61 0.48 7.52 -8.67
C VAL A 61 1.24 8.28 -9.75
N LYS A 62 0.63 8.43 -10.93
CA LYS A 62 1.22 9.15 -12.06
C LYS A 62 1.23 10.66 -11.84
N ARG A 63 0.13 11.18 -11.29
CA ARG A 63 -0.13 12.61 -11.12
C ARG A 63 -1.17 12.81 -10.04
N ILE A 64 -1.01 13.87 -9.27
CA ILE A 64 -2.01 14.38 -8.33
C ILE A 64 -2.64 15.62 -8.93
N PHE A 65 -3.97 15.71 -8.86
CA PHE A 65 -4.73 16.83 -9.37
C PHE A 65 -4.84 17.92 -8.30
N LYS A 66 -4.57 19.18 -8.71
CA LYS A 66 -4.72 20.33 -7.83
C LYS A 66 -6.16 20.49 -7.37
N GLY A 67 -6.36 20.73 -6.09
CA GLY A 67 -7.68 20.81 -5.44
C GLY A 67 -8.39 19.45 -5.31
N GLY A 68 -7.75 18.34 -5.66
CA GLY A 68 -8.29 17.00 -5.49
C GLY A 68 -8.12 16.48 -4.06
N ALA A 69 -8.87 15.42 -3.72
CA ALA A 69 -8.83 14.83 -2.39
C ALA A 69 -7.42 14.35 -1.99
N ALA A 70 -6.67 13.74 -2.92
CA ALA A 70 -5.29 13.33 -2.68
C ALA A 70 -4.34 14.49 -2.35
N GLU A 71 -4.47 15.64 -3.03
CA GLU A 71 -3.67 16.83 -2.71
C GLU A 71 -4.07 17.41 -1.35
N GLN A 72 -5.37 17.51 -1.07
CA GLN A 72 -5.90 18.02 0.20
C GLN A 72 -5.43 17.19 1.39
N ALA A 73 -5.28 15.88 1.22
CA ALA A 73 -4.73 15.01 2.26
C ALA A 73 -3.23 15.24 2.50
N GLY A 74 -2.49 15.71 1.49
CA GLY A 74 -1.06 16.07 1.61
C GLY A 74 -0.11 14.93 1.95
N LYS A 75 -0.58 13.67 1.88
CA LYS A 75 0.19 12.47 2.25
C LYS A 75 0.60 11.61 1.06
N ILE A 76 0.00 11.87 -0.10
CA ILE A 76 0.19 11.12 -1.33
C ILE A 76 0.99 11.99 -2.29
N GLU A 77 1.94 11.39 -2.98
CA GLU A 77 2.79 12.06 -3.95
C GLU A 77 2.87 11.26 -5.26
N ALA A 78 3.23 11.92 -6.36
CA ALA A 78 3.47 11.21 -7.61
C ALA A 78 4.71 10.32 -7.48
N GLY A 79 4.60 9.06 -7.88
CA GLY A 79 5.63 8.03 -7.67
C GLY A 79 5.31 7.05 -6.54
N ASP A 80 4.38 7.38 -5.65
CA ASP A 80 3.93 6.47 -4.60
C ASP A 80 3.14 5.29 -5.19
N GLU A 81 3.19 4.13 -4.55
CA GLU A 81 2.43 2.96 -4.98
C GLU A 81 1.15 2.78 -4.18
N ILE A 82 0.06 2.52 -4.87
CA ILE A 82 -1.21 2.16 -4.23
C ILE A 82 -1.28 0.65 -4.04
N VAL A 83 -1.21 0.23 -2.78
CA VAL A 83 -1.26 -1.18 -2.36
C VAL A 83 -2.70 -1.66 -2.25
N ALA A 84 -3.58 -0.84 -1.64
CA ALA A 84 -4.98 -1.20 -1.45
C ALA A 84 -5.88 0.04 -1.37
N ILE A 85 -7.15 -0.14 -1.71
CA ILE A 85 -8.18 0.91 -1.61
C ILE A 85 -9.46 0.32 -1.02
N SER A 86 -9.98 0.95 0.03
CA SER A 86 -11.18 0.53 0.77
C SER A 86 -11.12 -0.96 1.18
N GLY A 87 -9.95 -1.38 1.67
CA GLY A 87 -9.68 -2.78 2.06
C GLY A 87 -9.47 -3.76 0.90
N LYS A 88 -9.53 -3.31 -0.37
CA LYS A 88 -9.28 -4.16 -1.55
C LYS A 88 -7.85 -4.00 -2.01
N SER A 89 -7.08 -5.10 -2.00
CA SER A 89 -5.72 -5.13 -2.54
C SER A 89 -5.73 -4.86 -4.04
N LEU A 90 -4.86 -3.97 -4.48
CA LEU A 90 -4.62 -3.68 -5.91
C LEU A 90 -3.33 -4.32 -6.42
N ILE A 91 -2.53 -4.92 -5.53
CA ILE A 91 -1.29 -5.59 -5.88
C ILE A 91 -1.56 -6.75 -6.84
N GLY A 92 -0.83 -6.77 -7.96
CA GLY A 92 -0.97 -7.82 -8.97
C GLY A 92 -2.27 -7.74 -9.78
N LEU A 93 -3.01 -6.63 -9.73
CA LEU A 93 -4.14 -6.40 -10.62
C LEU A 93 -3.70 -5.74 -11.92
N MET A 94 -4.46 -5.98 -12.98
CA MET A 94 -4.31 -5.24 -14.23
C MET A 94 -4.71 -3.78 -14.01
N HIS A 95 -4.15 -2.88 -14.82
CA HIS A 95 -4.46 -1.45 -14.77
C HIS A 95 -5.98 -1.18 -14.77
N TYR A 96 -6.69 -1.87 -15.67
CA TYR A 96 -8.14 -1.74 -15.83
C TYR A 96 -8.91 -2.22 -14.60
N ASP A 97 -8.53 -3.36 -14.02
CA ASP A 97 -9.21 -3.94 -12.85
C ASP A 97 -9.05 -3.03 -11.63
N ALA A 98 -7.84 -2.54 -11.39
CA ALA A 98 -7.57 -1.60 -10.31
C ALA A 98 -8.38 -0.30 -10.47
N TRP A 99 -8.45 0.22 -11.69
CA TRP A 99 -9.25 1.40 -11.99
C TRP A 99 -10.75 1.17 -11.77
N ASN A 100 -11.25 0.00 -12.15
CA ASN A 100 -12.63 -0.39 -11.90
C ASN A 100 -12.95 -0.46 -10.41
N ILE A 101 -12.04 -1.01 -9.60
CA ILE A 101 -12.21 -1.04 -8.14
C ILE A 101 -12.31 0.38 -7.59
N ILE A 102 -11.40 1.27 -7.98
CA ILE A 102 -11.37 2.67 -7.52
C ILE A 102 -12.65 3.41 -7.89
N LYS A 103 -13.14 3.21 -9.11
CA LYS A 103 -14.39 3.79 -9.57
C LYS A 103 -15.61 3.21 -8.86
N SER A 104 -15.58 1.91 -8.55
CA SER A 104 -16.65 1.19 -7.86
C SER A 104 -16.80 1.60 -6.38
N VAL A 105 -15.78 2.21 -5.77
CA VAL A 105 -15.89 2.73 -4.40
C VAL A 105 -16.92 3.87 -4.38
N PRO A 106 -17.90 3.89 -3.45
CA PRO A 106 -18.86 4.98 -3.35
C PRO A 106 -18.20 6.32 -2.98
N GLU A 107 -18.92 7.41 -3.17
CA GLU A 107 -18.49 8.72 -2.64
C GLU A 107 -18.48 8.69 -1.10
N GLY A 108 -17.56 9.43 -0.48
CA GLY A 108 -17.36 9.45 0.97
C GLY A 108 -15.94 9.09 1.41
N PRO A 109 -15.73 8.73 2.69
CA PRO A 109 -14.42 8.39 3.22
C PRO A 109 -13.91 7.07 2.62
N VAL A 110 -12.70 7.10 2.08
CA VAL A 110 -12.02 5.97 1.46
C VAL A 110 -10.65 5.83 2.06
N GLN A 111 -10.35 4.66 2.62
CA GLN A 111 -9.03 4.35 3.14
C GLN A 111 -8.14 3.80 2.02
N LEU A 112 -6.94 4.34 1.86
CA LEU A 112 -5.94 3.89 0.91
C LEU A 112 -4.70 3.43 1.67
N LEU A 113 -4.12 2.31 1.25
CA LEU A 113 -2.80 1.87 1.67
C LEU A 113 -1.80 2.23 0.58
N ILE A 114 -0.79 3.00 0.95
CA ILE A 114 0.16 3.59 0.02
C ILE A 114 1.56 3.21 0.47
N ARG A 115 2.33 2.60 -0.42
CA ARG A 115 3.74 2.35 -0.19
C ARG A 115 4.55 3.54 -0.69
N LYS A 116 5.28 4.19 0.20
CA LYS A 116 6.20 5.27 -0.18
C LYS A 116 7.36 4.64 -0.95
N ILE A 117 7.71 5.24 -2.08
CA ILE A 117 8.86 4.81 -2.88
C ILE A 117 9.83 5.99 -2.86
N SER A 118 10.59 6.10 -1.77
CA SER A 118 11.63 7.13 -1.65
C SER A 118 12.76 6.84 -2.63
N ASN A 119 12.79 7.52 -3.77
CA ASN A 119 14.03 7.68 -4.53
C ASN A 119 14.90 8.71 -3.81
N GLU A 120 15.52 8.31 -2.71
CA GLU A 120 16.76 8.87 -2.14
C GLU A 120 17.08 8.03 -0.89
N ALA A 121 18.20 7.32 -0.94
CA ALA A 121 18.82 6.73 0.24
C ALA A 121 19.24 7.87 1.18
N SER A 122 18.38 8.21 2.14
CA SER A 122 18.75 9.05 3.28
C SER A 122 17.84 8.76 4.48
N GLY A 123 18.22 7.71 5.20
CA GLY A 123 18.14 7.71 6.67
C GLY A 123 16.83 7.24 7.31
N SER A 124 16.60 5.91 7.27
CA SER A 124 16.21 5.05 8.40
C SER A 124 15.06 4.09 8.08
N SER A 125 15.36 2.95 7.46
CA SER A 125 14.77 1.65 7.86
C SER A 125 15.48 0.53 7.08
N ALA A 126 16.58 0.03 7.64
CA ALA A 126 17.30 -1.11 7.07
C ALA A 126 16.53 -2.39 7.39
N TYR A 127 15.68 -2.85 6.47
CA TYR A 127 15.06 -4.17 6.58
C TYR A 127 15.10 -4.88 5.22
N GLY A 128 16.19 -5.61 5.01
CA GLY A 128 16.35 -6.54 3.88
C GLY A 128 15.36 -7.69 4.03
N VAL A 129 14.40 -7.76 3.12
CA VAL A 129 13.36 -8.79 3.09
C VAL A 129 13.88 -10.06 2.41
N THR A 130 14.19 -11.10 3.16
CA THR A 130 14.35 -12.46 2.64
C THR A 130 13.29 -13.35 3.29
N ALA A 131 12.27 -13.73 2.52
CA ALA A 131 11.29 -14.71 2.97
C ALA A 131 11.89 -16.11 2.84
N GLU A 132 12.38 -16.67 3.94
CA GLU A 132 12.78 -18.08 4.00
C GLU A 132 11.55 -18.88 4.47
N LEU A 133 10.99 -19.69 3.57
CA LEU A 133 9.99 -20.70 3.91
C LEU A 133 10.76 -21.89 4.51
N ASP A 134 10.94 -21.92 5.82
CA ASP A 134 11.51 -23.10 6.46
C ASP A 134 10.49 -24.24 6.36
N SER A 135 10.85 -25.21 5.52
CA SER A 135 10.13 -26.44 5.25
C SER A 135 9.93 -27.17 6.58
N LEU A 136 8.67 -27.44 6.95
CA LEU A 136 8.37 -28.27 8.10
C LEU A 136 8.83 -29.71 7.79
N CYS A 137 10.07 -30.02 8.19
CA CYS A 137 10.60 -31.36 8.26
C CYS A 137 9.75 -32.19 9.24
N HIS A 138 9.37 -33.38 8.79
CA HIS A 138 9.05 -34.51 9.66
C HIS A 138 9.98 -35.65 9.29
#